data_AF-A0A5J1VW58-F1
#
_entry.id   AF-A0A5J1VW58-F1
#
_cell.length_a   1.000
_cell.length_b   1.000
_cell.length_c   1.000
_cell.angle_alpha   90.00
_cell.angle_beta   90.00
_cell.angle_gamma   90.00
#
_symmetry.space_group_name_H-M   'P 1'
#
loop_
_entity.id
_entity.type
_entity.pdbx_description
1 polymer ?
#
loop_
_entity_poly.entity_id
_entity_poly.type
_entity_poly.pdbx_seq_one_letter_code
_entity_poly.pdbx_strand_id
1 'polypeptide(L)' 'MNSVKPYSPREQDYIRRVAGKVPAEVMAAALGRTRNSLVNWANRHGISLRVPYGILKKHWPEYAEKMTKGGRNGTKER' A
#
# COMPACT_ATOMS: atom_id res chain seq x y z
N MET A 1 -5.81 24.00 -8.58
CA MET A 1 -6.53 23.17 -7.58
C MET A 1 -6.64 21.75 -8.14
N ASN A 2 -5.85 20.79 -7.64
CA ASN A 2 -6.01 19.39 -8.06
C ASN A 2 -7.26 18.83 -7.38
N SER A 3 -8.34 18.68 -8.14
CA SER A 3 -9.58 18.08 -7.65
C SER A 3 -9.29 16.65 -7.20
N VAL A 4 -9.33 16.38 -5.89
CA VAL A 4 -9.04 15.05 -5.34
C VAL A 4 -10.21 14.15 -5.72
N LYS A 5 -10.08 13.42 -6.83
CA LYS A 5 -11.12 12.48 -7.27
C LYS A 5 -11.32 11.42 -6.18
N PRO A 6 -12.51 11.31 -5.57
CA PRO A 6 -12.78 10.32 -4.55
C PRO A 6 -12.63 8.90 -5.11
N TYR A 7 -12.38 7.93 -4.23
CA TYR A 7 -12.41 6.51 -4.60
C TYR A 7 -13.86 6.07 -4.74
N SER A 8 -14.23 5.55 -5.91
CA SER A 8 -15.53 4.94 -6.17
C SER A 8 -15.76 3.71 -5.30
N PRO A 9 -17.01 3.29 -5.03
CA PRO A 9 -17.30 2.11 -4.22
C PRO A 9 -16.56 0.84 -4.67
N ARG A 10 -16.40 0.65 -5.99
CA ARG A 10 -15.66 -0.47 -6.58
C ARG A 10 -14.17 -0.41 -6.26
N GLU A 11 -13.55 0.77 -6.35
CA GLU A 11 -12.14 0.96 -5.97
C GLU A 11 -11.96 0.73 -4.46
N GLN A 12 -12.88 1.21 -3.63
CA GLN A 12 -12.80 1.01 -2.17
C GLN A 12 -12.94 -0.47 -1.79
N ASP A 13 -13.86 -1.19 -2.41
CA ASP A 13 -14.03 -2.63 -2.22
C ASP A 13 -12.77 -3.40 -2.66
N TYR A 14 -12.20 -3.04 -3.81
CA TYR A 14 -10.92 -3.60 -4.24
C TYR A 14 -9.82 -3.39 -3.20
N ILE A 15 -9.65 -2.16 -2.70
CA ILE A 15 -8.63 -1.83 -1.69
C ILE A 15 -8.82 -2.69 -0.44
N ARG A 16 -10.06 -2.82 0.07
CA ARG A 16 -10.36 -3.63 1.27
C ARG A 16 -10.04 -5.11 1.07
N ARG A 17 -10.30 -5.67 -0.11
CA ARG A 17 -10.04 -7.09 -0.41
C ARG A 17 -8.55 -7.44 -0.47
N VAL A 18 -7.74 -6.53 -0.97
CA VAL A 18 -6.32 -6.77 -1.28
C VAL A 18 -5.36 -6.14 -0.27
N ALA A 19 -5.86 -5.27 0.62
CA ALA A 19 -5.08 -4.72 1.74
C ALA A 19 -4.41 -5.84 2.54
N GLY A 20 -3.14 -5.65 2.88
CA GLY A 20 -2.32 -6.65 3.57
C GLY A 20 -1.86 -7.84 2.71
N LYS A 21 -2.28 -7.95 1.44
CA LYS A 21 -1.89 -9.02 0.51
C LYS A 21 -1.08 -8.51 -0.67
N VAL A 22 -1.40 -7.30 -1.15
CA VAL A 22 -0.79 -6.70 -2.35
C VAL A 22 -0.04 -5.43 -1.94
N PRO A 23 1.19 -5.20 -2.44
CA PRO A 23 1.94 -3.99 -2.15
C PRO A 23 1.19 -2.73 -2.55
N ALA A 24 1.30 -1.67 -1.74
CA ALA A 24 0.62 -0.39 -2.00
C ALA A 24 0.98 0.22 -3.37
N GLU A 25 2.20 0.00 -3.86
CA GLU A 25 2.62 0.45 -5.20
C GLU A 25 1.85 -0.24 -6.32
N VAL A 26 1.67 -1.56 -6.22
CA VAL A 26 0.92 -2.36 -7.19
C VAL A 26 -0.57 -1.98 -7.15
N MET A 27 -1.14 -1.83 -5.95
CA MET A 27 -2.52 -1.37 -5.79
C MET A 27 -2.74 0.00 -6.42
N ALA A 28 -1.81 0.93 -6.20
CA ALA A 28 -1.91 2.29 -6.74
C ALA A 28 -1.83 2.28 -8.27
N ALA A 29 -0.93 1.48 -8.85
CA ALA A 29 -0.83 1.29 -10.29
C ALA A 29 -2.13 0.71 -10.89
N ALA A 30 -2.71 -0.31 -10.25
CA ALA A 30 -3.97 -0.91 -10.69
C ALA A 30 -5.16 0.06 -10.65
N LEU A 31 -5.14 1.01 -9.72
CA LEU A 31 -6.19 2.03 -9.56
C LEU A 31 -5.93 3.30 -10.40
N GLY A 32 -4.78 3.39 -11.09
CA GLY A 32 -4.35 4.62 -11.76
C GLY A 32 -4.16 5.81 -10.80
N ARG A 33 -3.75 5.52 -9.56
CA ARG A 33 -3.54 6.52 -8.49
C ARG A 33 -2.08 6.56 -8.07
N THR A 34 -1.70 7.62 -7.37
CA THR A 34 -0.39 7.68 -6.72
C THR A 34 -0.41 6.89 -5.41
N ARG A 35 0.74 6.28 -5.07
CA ARG A 35 0.92 5.58 -3.79
C ARG A 35 0.53 6.44 -2.60
N ASN A 36 0.91 7.73 -2.60
CA ASN A 36 0.61 8.64 -1.49
C ASN A 36 -0.89 8.90 -1.36
N SER A 37 -1.63 9.03 -2.46
CA SER A 37 -3.09 9.18 -2.41
C SER A 37 -3.76 7.95 -1.79
N LEU A 38 -3.30 6.75 -2.17
CA LEU A 38 -3.81 5.49 -1.64
C LEU A 38 -3.51 5.33 -0.14
N VAL A 39 -2.27 5.60 0.28
CA VAL A 39 -1.87 5.52 1.70
C VAL A 39 -2.66 6.52 2.54
N ASN A 40 -2.80 7.76 2.09
CA ASN A 40 -3.58 8.77 2.81
C ASN A 40 -5.04 8.37 2.96
N TRP A 41 -5.63 7.82 1.89
CA TRP A 41 -6.99 7.31 1.95
C TRP A 41 -7.10 6.14 2.93
N ALA A 42 -6.24 5.13 2.81
CA ALA A 42 -6.26 3.96 3.68
C ALA A 42 -6.08 4.32 5.17
N ASN A 43 -5.17 5.25 5.48
CA ASN A 43 -4.97 5.76 6.85
C ASN A 43 -6.24 6.41 7.42
N ARG A 44 -6.95 7.24 6.62
CA ARG A 44 -8.23 7.86 7.04
C ARG A 44 -9.33 6.84 7.29
N HIS A 45 -9.24 5.68 6.65
CA HIS A 45 -10.20 4.58 6.77
C HIS A 45 -9.72 3.46 7.72
N GLY A 46 -8.60 3.63 8.42
CA GLY A 46 -8.06 2.64 9.36
C GLY A 46 -7.57 1.34 8.69
N ILE A 47 -7.25 1.38 7.40
CA ILE A 47 -6.82 0.21 6.62
C ILE A 47 -5.29 0.19 6.54
N SER A 48 -4.68 -0.88 7.06
CA SER A 48 -3.24 -1.10 6.89
C SER A 48 -2.93 -1.67 5.50
N LEU A 49 -2.15 -0.94 4.72
CA LEU A 49 -1.62 -1.41 3.43
C LEU A 49 -0.30 -2.18 3.57
N ARG A 50 0.18 -2.37 4.80
CA ARG A 50 1.42 -3.12 5.04
C ARG A 50 1.19 -4.59 4.74
N VAL A 51 1.92 -5.12 3.77
CA VAL A 51 1.95 -6.56 3.48
C VAL A 51 2.99 -7.22 4.37
N PRO A 52 2.65 -8.29 5.12
CA PRO A 52 3.62 -9.04 5.90
C PRO A 52 4.73 -9.64 5.03
N TYR A 53 5.96 -9.71 5.55
CA TYR A 53 7.12 -10.19 4.79
C TYR A 53 6.93 -11.60 4.23
N GLY A 54 6.28 -12.51 4.97
CA GLY A 54 5.99 -13.86 4.48
C GLY A 54 5.11 -13.89 3.22
N ILE A 55 4.13 -12.98 3.14
CA ILE A 55 3.28 -12.83 1.96
C ILE A 55 4.05 -12.17 0.82
N LEU A 56 4.84 -11.14 1.11
CA LEU A 56 5.73 -10.52 0.12
C LEU A 56 6.68 -11.56 -0.46
N LYS A 57 7.42 -12.31 0.36
CA LYS A 57 8.38 -13.31 -0.13
C LYS A 57 7.73 -14.38 -1.02
N LYS A 58 6.48 -14.77 -0.72
CA LYS A 58 5.77 -15.81 -1.46
C LYS A 58 5.18 -15.33 -2.78
N HIS A 59 4.62 -14.13 -2.82
CA HIS A 59 3.84 -13.63 -3.96
C HIS A 59 4.46 -12.43 -4.69
N TRP A 60 5.37 -11.71 -4.02
CA TRP A 60 5.99 -10.45 -4.45
C TRP A 60 7.48 -10.40 -4.03
N PRO A 61 8.31 -11.39 -4.41
CA PRO A 61 9.68 -11.52 -3.92
C PRO A 61 10.53 -10.27 -4.21
N GLU A 62 10.30 -9.60 -5.34
CA GLU A 62 10.97 -8.36 -5.72
C GLU A 62 10.68 -7.19 -4.77
N TYR A 63 9.49 -7.16 -4.17
CA TYR A 63 9.12 -6.18 -3.15
C TYR A 63 9.66 -6.58 -1.77
N ALA A 64 9.73 -7.89 -1.50
CA ALA A 64 10.32 -8.42 -0.27
C ALA A 64 11.81 -8.02 -0.15
N GLU A 65 12.57 -8.15 -1.24
CA GLU A 65 13.99 -7.78 -1.29
C GLU A 65 14.22 -6.27 -1.16
N LYS A 66 13.35 -5.45 -1.74
CA LYS A 66 13.42 -3.98 -1.60
C LYS A 66 13.17 -3.55 -0.16
N MET A 67 12.20 -4.16 0.53
CA MET A 67 11.93 -3.87 1.94
C MET A 67 13.08 -4.26 2.86
N THR A 68 13.77 -5.37 2.58
CA THR A 68 14.90 -5.82 3.41
C THR A 68 16.18 -5.04 3.12
N LYS A 69 16.45 -4.68 1.85
CA LYS A 69 17.62 -3.86 1.48
C LYS A 69 17.48 -2.39 1.87
N GLY A 70 16.26 -1.84 1.96
CA GLY A 70 15.99 -0.45 2.38
C GLY A 70 15.62 -0.26 3.86
N GLY A 71 15.57 -1.33 4.65
CA GLY A 71 14.94 -1.37 5.98
C GLY A 71 15.79 -0.97 7.20
N ARG A 72 16.92 -0.27 7.03
CA ARG A 72 17.62 0.43 8.13
C ARG A 72 17.39 1.94 8.01
N ASN A 73 16.15 2.38 8.21
CA ASN A 73 15.84 3.76 8.60
C ASN A 73 14.38 3.82 9.06
N GLY A 74 14.16 3.63 10.35
CA GLY A 74 12.79 3.65 10.90
C GLY A 74 12.62 3.33 12.37
N THR A 75 13.63 2.85 13.09
CA THR A 75 13.62 2.90 14.57
C THR A 75 14.06 4.28 15.01
N LYS A 76 13.11 5.22 15.04
CA LYS A 76 13.28 6.44 15.85
C LYS A 76 12.96 6.02 17.29
N GLU A 77 13.97 5.51 17.97
CA GLU A 77 14.04 5.51 19.43
C GLU A 77 13.96 6.97 19.88
N ARG A 78 12.93 7.31 20.65
CA ARG A 78 12.91 8.46 21.55
C ARG A 78 11.77 8.31 22.54
#